data_AF-A0A9E2U1N6-F1
#
_entry.id   AF-A0A9E2U1N6-F1
#
_cell.length_a   1.000
_cell.length_b   1.000
_cell.length_c   1.000
_cell.angle_alpha   90.00
_cell.angle_beta   90.00
_cell.angle_gamma   90.00
#
_symmetry.space_group_name_H-M   'P 1'
#
loop_
_entity.id
_entity.type
_entity.pdbx_description
1 polymer ?
#
loop_
_entity_poly.entity_id
_entity_poly.type
_entity_poly.pdbx_seq_one_letter_code
_entity_poly.pdbx_strand_id
1 'polypeptide(L)'
;MSIRLVEIDDDGNTRSTRSQTFRIVPRIHEKVILKGPNGDYLVYEVVDIHYCPDISEREITLFIVYTGTPKNVINRIKRMLM
;
A
#
# COMPACT_ATOMS: atom_id res chain seq x y z
N MET A 1 -3.58 -17.74 2.85
CA MET A 1 -2.92 -16.74 1.99
C MET A 1 -2.80 -15.48 2.81
N SER A 2 -1.58 -15.14 3.22
CA SER A 2 -1.29 -13.96 4.05
C SER A 2 -0.93 -12.80 3.11
N ILE A 3 -1.35 -11.58 3.48
CA ILE A 3 -0.95 -10.37 2.76
C ILE A 3 -0.07 -9.54 3.68
N ARG A 4 1.16 -9.30 3.22
CA ARG A 4 2.12 -8.39 3.84
C ARG A 4 2.00 -7.03 3.17
N LEU A 5 1.92 -5.99 3.98
CA LEU A 5 1.92 -4.62 3.50
C LEU A 5 3.33 -4.02 3.68
N VAL A 6 3.82 -3.36 2.65
CA VAL A 6 5.09 -2.63 2.67
C VAL A 6 4.78 -1.19 2.26
N GLU A 7 4.80 -0.31 3.23
CA GLU A 7 4.68 1.12 3.00
C GLU A 7 5.98 1.66 2.41
N ILE A 8 5.86 2.49 1.38
CA ILE A 8 6.95 3.27 0.80
C ILE A 8 6.70 4.73 1.17
N ASP A 9 7.65 5.34 1.88
CA ASP A 9 7.56 6.74 2.24
C ASP A 9 7.96 7.67 1.08
N ASP A 10 7.81 8.98 1.27
CA ASP A 10 8.08 9.99 0.23
C ASP A 10 9.55 10.03 -0.23
N ASP A 11 10.46 9.45 0.56
CA ASP A 11 11.89 9.35 0.27
C ASP A 11 12.27 8.00 -0.37
N GLY A 12 11.28 7.12 -0.57
CA GLY A 12 11.47 5.80 -1.17
C GLY A 12 11.93 4.72 -0.18
N ASN A 13 11.98 5.02 1.12
CA ASN A 13 12.31 4.00 2.12
C ASN A 13 11.11 3.11 2.37
N THR A 14 11.38 1.83 2.60
CA THR A 14 10.34 0.84 2.86
C THR A 14 10.18 0.58 4.36
N ARG A 15 8.93 0.50 4.81
CA ARG A 15 8.56 0.13 6.16
C ARG A 15 7.49 -0.96 6.08
N SER A 16 7.71 -2.11 6.71
CA SER A 16 6.66 -3.13 6.78
C SER A 16 5.54 -2.67 7.69
N THR A 17 4.39 -2.40 7.09
CA THR A 17 3.12 -2.23 7.78
C THR A 17 2.55 -3.61 8.09
N ARG A 18 1.94 -3.76 9.26
CA ARG A 18 1.43 -5.04 9.79
C ARG A 18 0.64 -5.85 8.74
N SER A 19 0.64 -7.18 8.88
CA SER A 19 -0.17 -8.08 8.06
C SER A 19 -1.65 -7.75 8.24
N GLN A 20 -2.37 -7.58 7.13
CA GLN A 20 -3.81 -7.31 7.12
C GLN A 20 -4.53 -8.37 6.28
N THR A 21 -5.68 -8.82 6.76
CA THR A 21 -6.50 -9.79 6.03
C THR A 21 -7.36 -9.06 5.01
N PHE A 22 -7.14 -9.33 3.73
CA PHE A 22 -8.04 -8.89 2.66
C PHE A 22 -8.86 -10.07 2.17
N ARG A 23 -10.15 -9.84 1.85
CA ARG A 23 -11.00 -10.85 1.20
C ARG A 23 -10.59 -11.10 -0.25
N ILE A 24 -10.12 -10.06 -0.91
CA ILE A 24 -9.66 -10.04 -2.30
C ILE A 24 -8.35 -9.25 -2.30
N VAL A 25 -7.36 -9.72 -3.06
CA VAL A 25 -6.09 -8.99 -3.23
C VAL A 25 -6.39 -7.68 -3.96
N PRO A 26 -6.06 -6.52 -3.36
CA PRO A 26 -6.16 -5.22 -4.03
C PRO A 26 -5.35 -5.18 -5.32
N ARG A 27 -5.81 -4.40 -6.29
CA ARG A 27 -5.09 -4.17 -7.56
C ARG A 27 -4.12 -3.00 -7.46
N ILE A 28 -3.16 -2.93 -8.38
CA ILE A 28 -2.31 -1.74 -8.54
C ILE A 28 -3.23 -0.52 -8.83
N HIS A 29 -2.90 0.62 -8.22
CA HIS A 29 -3.69 1.86 -8.13
C HIS A 29 -4.98 1.79 -7.31
N GLU A 30 -5.30 0.65 -6.70
CA GLU A 30 -6.43 0.55 -5.79
C GLU A 30 -6.11 1.23 -4.45
N LYS A 31 -7.14 1.84 -3.85
CA LYS A 31 -7.00 2.49 -2.54
C LYS A 31 -7.29 1.48 -1.44
N VAL A 32 -6.39 1.40 -0.47
CA VAL A 32 -6.57 0.61 0.75
C VAL A 32 -6.63 1.54 1.96
N ILE A 33 -7.59 1.27 2.84
CA ILE A 33 -7.79 2.06 4.06
C ILE A 33 -7.22 1.25 5.23
N LEU A 34 -6.19 1.80 5.86
CA LEU A 34 -5.54 1.18 7.01
C LEU A 34 -5.87 1.97 8.27
N LYS A 35 -6.06 1.25 9.38
CA LYS A 35 -6.20 1.88 10.70
C LYS A 35 -4.80 2.18 11.26
N GLY A 36 -4.49 3.45 11.44
CA GLY A 36 -3.25 3.92 12.04
C GLY A 36 -3.17 3.64 13.54
N PRO A 37 -1.98 3.84 14.15
CA PRO A 37 -1.73 3.57 15.56
C PRO A 37 -2.57 4.45 16.52
N ASN A 38 -2.96 5.65 16.07
CA ASN A 38 -3.77 6.57 16.85
C ASN A 38 -5.29 6.31 16.71
N GLY A 39 -5.68 5.29 15.95
CA GLY A 39 -7.08 4.97 15.67
C GLY A 39 -7.65 5.64 14.41
N ASP A 40 -6.92 6.58 13.82
CA ASP A 40 -7.28 7.25 12.57
C ASP A 40 -7.24 6.30 11.37
N TYR A 41 -8.05 6.59 10.36
CA TYR A 41 -8.02 5.87 9.10
C TYR A 41 -7.14 6.60 8.08
N LEU A 42 -6.12 5.90 7.59
CA LEU A 42 -5.16 6.39 6.61
C LEU A 42 -5.43 5.72 5.27
N VAL A 43 -5.39 6.51 4.19
CA VAL A 43 -5.65 6.03 2.83
C VAL A 43 -4.33 5.87 2.09
N TYR A 44 -4.08 4.67 1.60
CA TYR A 44 -2.92 4.32 0.81
C TYR A 44 -3.32 3.90 -0.60
N GLU A 45 -2.41 4.04 -1.55
CA GLU A 45 -2.54 3.53 -2.92
C GLU A 45 -1.56 2.38 -3.11
N VAL A 46 -2.03 1.26 -3.68
CA VAL A 46 -1.17 0.14 -4.05
C VAL A 46 -0.37 0.52 -5.29
N VAL A 47 0.95 0.43 -5.22
CA VAL A 47 1.84 0.77 -6.33
C VAL A 47 2.47 -0.44 -6.98
N ASP A 48 2.61 -1.55 -6.25
CA ASP A 48 3.18 -2.79 -6.77
C ASP A 48 2.71 -4.01 -5.96
N ILE A 49 2.77 -5.19 -6.58
CA ILE A 49 2.31 -6.47 -6.01
C ILE A 49 3.32 -7.56 -6.34
N HIS A 50 3.93 -8.15 -5.32
CA HIS A 50 4.80 -9.31 -5.47
C HIS A 50 4.11 -10.58 -4.98
N TYR A 51 4.02 -11.57 -5.86
CA TYR A 51 3.55 -12.90 -5.54
C TYR A 51 4.77 -13.77 -5.22
N CYS A 52 4.86 -14.31 -4.00
CA CYS A 52 5.89 -15.29 -3.67
C CYS A 52 5.32 -16.71 -3.84
N PRO A 53 5.73 -17.46 -4.87
CA PRO A 53 5.17 -18.80 -5.13
C PRO A 53 5.80 -19.91 -4.29
N ASP A 54 6.94 -19.66 -3.63
CA ASP A 54 7.87 -20.70 -3.17
C ASP A 54 7.74 -21.14 -1.70
N ILE A 55 6.74 -20.66 -0.96
CA ILE A 55 6.57 -21.02 0.46
C ILE A 55 5.22 -21.71 0.64
N SER A 56 5.19 -22.75 1.49
CA SER A 56 3.99 -23.50 1.91
C SER A 56 2.83 -22.60 2.35
N GLU A 57 3.12 -21.35 2.68
CA GLU A 57 2.18 -20.26 2.83
C GLU A 57 2.28 -19.30 1.62
N ARG A 58 1.23 -19.24 0.82
CA ARG A 58 1.08 -18.21 -0.22
C ARG A 58 1.06 -16.83 0.46
N GLU A 59 2.21 -16.17 0.53
CA GLU A 59 2.34 -14.79 0.99
C GLU A 59 2.36 -13.86 -0.23
N ILE A 60 1.51 -12.82 -0.19
CA ILE A 60 1.48 -11.76 -1.19
C ILE A 60 2.00 -10.49 -0.52
N THR A 61 2.97 -9.83 -1.14
CA THR A 61 3.47 -8.54 -0.68
C THR A 61 2.85 -7.42 -1.51
N LEU A 62 2.13 -6.50 -0.85
CA LEU A 62 1.61 -5.28 -1.48
C LEU A 62 2.50 -4.11 -1.07
N PHE A 63 2.99 -3.39 -2.07
CA PHE A 63 3.68 -2.12 -1.86
C PHE A 63 2.67 -0.99 -1.94
N ILE A 64 2.67 -0.13 -0.93
CA ILE A 64 1.65 0.90 -0.76
C ILE A 64 2.29 2.26 -0.47
N VAL A 65 1.70 3.34 -0.96
CA VAL A 65 2.13 4.73 -0.68
C VAL A 65 1.01 5.51 -0.01
N TYR A 66 1.35 6.32 0.99
CA TYR A 66 0.35 7.15 1.67
C TYR A 66 -0.14 8.27 0.75
N THR A 67 -1.45 8.34 0.53
CA THR A 67 -2.04 9.32 -0.41
C THR A 67 -2.18 10.73 0.18
N GLY A 68 -1.99 10.89 1.49
CA GLY A 68 -2.17 12.16 2.19
C GLY A 68 -0.92 13.02 2.35
N THR A 69 0.24 12.64 1.81
CA THR A 69 1.42 13.52 1.83
C THR A 69 1.26 14.65 0.83
N PRO A 70 1.73 15.88 1.11
CA PRO A 70 1.69 16.99 0.16
C PRO A 70 2.32 16.64 -1.19
N LYS A 71 3.43 15.88 -1.19
CA LYS A 71 4.14 15.44 -2.39
C LYS A 71 3.28 14.50 -3.24
N ASN A 72 2.61 13.53 -2.62
CA ASN A 72 1.71 12.60 -3.32
C ASN A 72 0.42 13.27 -3.79
N VAL A 73 -0.12 14.22 -3.02
CA VAL A 73 -1.25 15.06 -3.43
C VAL A 73 -0.89 15.89 -4.66
N ILE A 74 0.27 16.57 -4.66
CA ILE A 74 0.75 17.37 -5.80
C ILE A 74 0.99 16.49 -7.03
N ASN A 75 1.66 15.35 -6.87
CA ASN A 75 1.89 14.41 -7.97
C ASN A 75 0.58 13.85 -8.55
N ARG A 76 -0.44 13.63 -7.72
CA ARG A 76 -1.78 13.24 -8.18
C ARG A 76 -2.46 14.34 -8.98
N ILE A 77 -2.44 15.58 -8.49
CA ILE A 77 -2.99 16.74 -9.20
C ILE A 77 -2.32 16.89 -10.58
N LYS A 78 -0.98 16.77 -10.64
CA LYS A 78 -0.23 16.83 -11.90
C LYS A 78 -0.70 15.78 -12.91
N ARG A 79 -0.92 14.53 -12.48
CA ARG A 79 -1.41 13.45 -13.37
C ARG A 79 -2.84 13.64 -13.86
N MET A 80 -3.66 14.45 -13.18
CA MET A 80 -5.03 14.74 -13.60
C MET A 80 -5.14 15.94 -14.55
N LEU A 81 -4.09 16.77 -14.64
CA LEU A 81 -4.04 17.98 -15.47
C LEU A 81 -3.29 17.76 -16.80
N MET A 82 -2.81 16.54 -17.04
CA MET A 82 -2.19 16.08 -18.28
C MET A 82 -3.14 15.10 -18.97
#